data_AF-A0A966X4U9-F1
#
_entry.id   AF-A0A966X4U9-F1
#
_cell.length_a   1.000
_cell.length_b   1.000
_cell.length_c   1.000
_cell.angle_alpha   90.00
_cell.angle_beta   90.00
_cell.angle_gamma   90.00
#
_symmetry.space_group_name_H-M   'P 1'
#
loop_
_entity.id
_entity.type
_entity.pdbx_description
1 polymer ?
#
loop_
_entity_poly.entity_id
_entity_poly.type
_entity_poly.pdbx_seq_one_letter_code
_entity_poly.pdbx_strand_id
1 'polypeptide(L)'
;MKFETVMKLFSFPKLALLALASIIALHTEPLPASTIEQTRIERIAFGSCADPQESLAIFDTITQENPDIFVFLGDNVYAEDESDDPELRSLREAYDALGDSPAFQELSAKVPLYATWDDHDYGLNDAGEEFRHKAASERLFETFWKIPPGDPSVA
;
A
#
# COMPACT_ATOMS: atom_id res chain seq x y z
N MET A 1 -7.15 37.95 62.61
CA MET A 1 -6.40 39.21 62.74
C MET A 1 -4.94 38.83 62.93
N LYS A 2 -4.05 39.38 62.10
CA LYS A 2 -2.69 38.90 61.81
C LYS A 2 -1.76 39.04 63.01
N PHE A 3 -0.89 38.05 63.25
CA PHE A 3 0.27 38.17 64.13
C PHE A 3 1.55 37.81 63.36
N GLU A 4 2.60 38.49 63.76
CA GLU A 4 3.81 38.82 63.03
C GLU A 4 4.90 37.74 63.04
N THR A 5 5.78 37.89 62.06
CA THR A 5 7.17 37.43 61.96
C THR A 5 7.94 37.33 63.29
N VAL A 6 8.56 36.18 63.57
CA VAL A 6 9.90 36.12 64.19
C VAL A 6 10.68 34.93 63.63
N MET A 7 11.83 35.23 63.03
CA MET A 7 12.90 34.30 62.67
C MET A 7 14.09 34.52 63.61
N LYS A 8 14.68 33.43 64.14
CA LYS A 8 16.05 33.23 64.74
C LYS A 8 15.95 32.06 65.75
N LEU A 9 16.85 31.08 65.90
CA LEU A 9 18.29 30.95 65.67
C LEU A 9 18.69 29.46 65.47
N PHE A 10 19.91 29.30 64.98
CA PHE A 10 20.64 28.12 64.49
C PHE A 10 20.90 26.97 65.48
N SER A 11 21.01 25.74 64.94
CA SER A 11 22.00 24.75 65.37
C SER A 11 22.30 23.78 64.23
N PHE A 12 23.53 23.82 63.70
CA PHE A 12 24.08 22.77 62.85
C PHE A 12 24.76 21.73 63.75
N PRO A 13 24.53 20.44 63.50
CA PRO A 13 25.72 19.63 63.26
C PRO A 13 25.55 18.57 62.16
N LYS A 14 26.67 18.41 61.45
CA LYS A 14 27.17 17.18 60.82
C LYS A 14 26.44 16.70 59.57
N LEU A 15 27.04 17.10 58.45
CA LEU A 15 27.20 16.26 57.26
C LEU A 15 27.30 14.77 57.64
N ALA A 16 26.30 14.00 57.25
CA ALA A 16 26.46 12.60 56.93
C ALA A 16 25.94 12.45 55.49
N LEU A 17 26.89 12.51 54.57
CA LEU A 17 26.67 12.16 53.16
C LEU A 17 26.40 10.65 53.11
N LEU A 18 25.13 10.24 53.23
CA LEU A 18 24.72 8.90 52.81
C LEU A 18 24.51 8.95 51.30
N ALA A 19 25.51 8.44 50.57
CA ALA A 19 25.33 8.04 49.19
C ALA A 19 24.28 6.92 49.16
N LEU A 20 23.03 7.28 48.85
CA LEU A 20 22.03 6.31 48.45
C LEU A 20 22.43 5.86 47.04
N ALA A 21 23.20 4.78 46.94
CA ALA A 21 23.34 4.07 45.69
C ALA A 21 21.99 3.39 45.42
N SER A 22 21.05 4.15 44.86
CA SER A 22 19.85 3.60 44.23
C SER A 22 20.35 2.79 43.05
N ILE A 23 20.57 1.49 43.26
CA ILE A 23 20.60 0.52 42.18
C ILE A 23 19.17 0.47 41.66
N ILE A 24 18.84 1.40 40.77
CA ILE A 24 17.76 1.19 39.83
C ILE A 24 18.27 0.04 38.96
N ALA A 25 17.90 -1.18 39.31
CA ALA A 25 17.92 -2.27 38.34
C ALA A 25 16.94 -1.83 37.26
N LEU A 26 17.47 -1.17 36.24
CA LEU A 26 16.79 -0.86 34.99
C LEU A 26 16.35 -2.23 34.48
N HIS A 27 15.10 -2.60 34.73
CA HIS A 27 14.48 -3.73 34.08
C HIS A 27 14.33 -3.28 32.63
N THR A 28 15.34 -3.59 31.83
CA THR A 28 15.22 -3.57 30.39
C THR A 28 14.29 -4.72 30.04
N GLU A 29 12.98 -4.50 30.15
CA GLU A 29 12.03 -5.35 29.46
C GLU A 29 12.39 -5.23 27.97
N PRO A 30 12.85 -6.31 27.31
CA PRO A 30 13.13 -6.23 25.90
C PRO A 30 11.84 -5.78 25.21
N LEU A 31 11.96 -4.75 24.36
CA LEU A 31 10.85 -4.33 23.50
C LEU A 31 10.28 -5.59 22.84
N PRO A 32 8.94 -5.78 22.83
CA PRO A 32 8.35 -6.92 22.16
C PRO A 32 8.88 -6.91 20.73
N ALA A 33 9.69 -7.91 20.40
CA ALA A 33 10.10 -8.13 19.03
C ALA A 33 8.79 -8.31 18.26
N SER A 34 8.50 -7.38 17.36
CA SER A 34 7.42 -7.55 16.39
C SER A 34 7.80 -8.78 15.58
N THR A 35 7.21 -9.91 15.94
CA THR A 35 7.19 -11.08 15.06
C THR A 35 6.41 -10.60 13.84
N ILE A 36 7.09 -10.38 12.73
CA ILE A 36 6.42 -10.28 11.44
C ILE A 36 5.75 -11.64 11.27
N GLU A 37 4.44 -11.71 11.49
CA GLU A 37 3.63 -12.86 11.10
C GLU A 37 3.78 -13.00 9.59
N GLN A 38 4.68 -13.87 9.17
CA GLN A 38 4.85 -14.23 7.77
C GLN A 38 3.67 -15.11 7.39
N THR A 39 2.63 -14.49 6.83
CA THR A 39 1.53 -15.22 6.20
C THR A 39 2.11 -16.08 5.08
N ARG A 40 2.03 -17.40 5.25
CA ARG A 40 2.44 -18.35 4.23
C ARG A 40 1.46 -18.27 3.07
N ILE A 41 1.97 -17.97 1.88
CA ILE A 41 1.22 -18.07 0.62
C ILE A 41 1.28 -19.52 0.14
N GLU A 42 0.13 -20.15 -0.07
CA GLU A 42 -0.02 -21.53 -0.54
C GLU A 42 -0.74 -21.63 -1.89
N ARG A 43 -1.59 -20.64 -2.24
CA ARG A 43 -2.35 -20.58 -3.49
C ARG A 43 -2.23 -19.22 -4.14
N ILE A 44 -1.61 -19.22 -5.31
CA ILE A 44 -1.47 -18.04 -6.16
C ILE A 44 -2.39 -18.25 -7.36
N ALA A 45 -3.34 -17.34 -7.55
CA ALA A 45 -4.05 -17.23 -8.82
C ALA A 45 -3.41 -16.12 -9.66
N PHE A 46 -3.44 -16.26 -10.97
CA PHE A 46 -2.91 -15.26 -11.89
C PHE A 46 -3.69 -15.26 -13.19
N GLY A 47 -3.69 -14.13 -13.88
CA GLY A 47 -4.38 -13.98 -15.17
C GLY A 47 -3.99 -12.69 -15.87
N SER A 48 -4.38 -12.60 -17.14
CA SER A 48 -4.16 -11.46 -18.04
C SER A 48 -5.40 -11.29 -18.93
N CYS A 49 -5.39 -10.28 -19.79
CA CYS A 49 -6.38 -10.07 -20.85
C CYS A 49 -7.80 -9.88 -20.31
N ALA A 50 -7.95 -9.01 -19.32
CA ALA A 50 -9.23 -8.67 -18.72
C ALA A 50 -9.88 -7.50 -19.47
N ASP A 51 -10.62 -7.80 -20.55
CA ASP A 51 -11.38 -6.79 -21.29
C ASP A 51 -12.65 -6.36 -20.53
N PRO A 52 -12.74 -5.10 -20.05
CA PRO A 52 -13.92 -4.61 -19.33
C PRO A 52 -15.16 -4.45 -20.23
N GLN A 53 -15.02 -4.51 -21.55
CA GLN A 53 -16.15 -4.55 -22.49
C GLN A 53 -16.78 -5.93 -22.60
N GLU A 54 -16.08 -6.96 -22.13
CA GLU A 54 -16.54 -8.34 -22.09
C GLU A 54 -16.99 -8.76 -20.68
N SER A 55 -17.47 -9.99 -20.54
CA SER A 55 -17.87 -10.49 -19.23
C SER A 55 -16.66 -10.72 -18.31
N LEU A 56 -16.62 -9.97 -17.20
CA LEU A 56 -15.64 -10.16 -16.13
C LEU A 56 -16.03 -11.21 -15.08
N ALA A 57 -17.00 -12.09 -15.39
CA ALA A 57 -17.50 -13.14 -14.48
C ALA A 57 -16.43 -14.17 -14.09
N ILE A 58 -15.30 -14.20 -14.79
CA ILE A 58 -14.14 -15.01 -14.40
C ILE A 58 -13.63 -14.63 -13.00
N PHE A 59 -13.73 -13.37 -12.59
CA PHE A 59 -13.31 -12.93 -11.25
C PHE A 59 -14.17 -13.53 -10.14
N ASP A 60 -15.44 -13.83 -10.38
CA ASP A 60 -16.28 -14.57 -9.42
C ASP A 60 -15.76 -15.99 -9.21
N THR A 61 -15.34 -16.64 -10.30
CA THR A 61 -14.76 -18.00 -10.26
C THR A 61 -13.43 -17.97 -9.52
N ILE A 62 -12.54 -17.03 -9.85
CA ILE A 62 -11.25 -16.86 -9.16
C ILE A 62 -11.47 -16.62 -7.67
N THR A 63 -12.45 -15.79 -7.29
CA THR A 63 -12.79 -15.53 -5.89
C THR A 63 -13.22 -16.81 -5.17
N GLN A 64 -14.00 -17.68 -5.83
CA GLN A 64 -14.47 -18.96 -5.25
C GLN A 64 -13.34 -19.97 -5.03
N GLU A 65 -12.25 -19.89 -5.78
CA GLU A 65 -11.06 -20.73 -5.59
C GLU A 65 -10.26 -20.37 -4.32
N ASN A 66 -10.63 -19.29 -3.61
CA ASN A 66 -9.98 -18.80 -2.39
C ASN A 66 -8.43 -18.76 -2.51
N PRO A 67 -7.88 -18.00 -3.48
CA PRO A 67 -6.44 -17.76 -3.55
C PRO A 67 -5.98 -16.86 -2.40
N ASP A 68 -4.73 -17.03 -1.98
CA ASP A 68 -4.11 -16.15 -0.99
C ASP A 68 -3.72 -14.80 -1.61
N ILE A 69 -3.37 -14.80 -2.89
CA ILE A 69 -3.09 -13.61 -3.70
C ILE A 69 -3.56 -13.83 -5.16
N PHE A 70 -3.87 -12.73 -5.85
CA PHE A 70 -4.08 -12.72 -7.30
C PHE A 70 -3.05 -11.82 -7.99
N VAL A 71 -2.44 -12.30 -9.07
CA VAL A 71 -1.46 -11.56 -9.85
C VAL A 71 -1.99 -11.30 -11.26
N PHE A 72 -2.25 -10.03 -11.55
CA PHE A 72 -2.50 -9.51 -12.88
C PHE A 72 -1.18 -9.46 -13.66
N LEU A 73 -1.14 -10.12 -14.81
CA LEU A 73 0.07 -10.34 -15.60
C LEU A 73 0.22 -9.37 -16.79
N GLY A 74 -0.67 -8.38 -16.92
CA GLY A 74 -0.74 -7.48 -18.06
C GLY A 74 -2.04 -7.64 -18.84
N ASP A 75 -2.27 -6.75 -19.80
CA ASP A 75 -3.56 -6.55 -20.47
C ASP A 75 -4.72 -6.50 -19.46
N ASN A 76 -4.57 -5.68 -18.42
CA ASN A 76 -5.58 -5.65 -17.34
C ASN A 76 -6.83 -4.89 -17.77
N VAL A 77 -6.69 -4.05 -18.79
CA VAL A 77 -7.73 -3.29 -19.48
C VAL A 77 -7.33 -3.11 -20.94
N TYR A 78 -8.30 -2.72 -21.78
CA TYR A 78 -8.07 -2.41 -23.19
C TYR A 78 -8.62 -1.02 -23.49
N ALA A 79 -7.75 -0.15 -24.01
CA ALA A 79 -8.13 1.16 -24.53
C ALA A 79 -8.33 1.11 -26.06
N GLU A 80 -9.03 2.11 -26.58
CA GLU A 80 -8.98 2.46 -28.00
C GLU A 80 -7.62 3.08 -28.36
N ASP A 81 -7.51 3.72 -29.52
CA ASP A 81 -6.27 4.35 -29.97
C ASP A 81 -5.97 5.65 -29.19
N GLU A 82 -4.95 5.60 -28.32
CA GLU A 82 -4.45 6.75 -27.53
C GLU A 82 -3.31 7.52 -28.23
N SER A 83 -3.03 7.23 -29.52
CA SER A 83 -1.90 7.84 -30.25
C SER A 83 -1.97 9.34 -30.21
N ASP A 84 -3.18 9.91 -30.30
CA ASP A 84 -3.39 11.34 -30.37
C ASP A 84 -4.01 12.03 -29.16
N ASP A 85 -4.27 11.31 -28.07
CA ASP A 85 -4.97 11.84 -26.90
C ASP A 85 -4.03 12.01 -25.68
N PRO A 86 -3.66 13.24 -25.31
CA PRO A 86 -2.82 13.50 -24.14
C PRO A 86 -3.53 13.26 -22.79
N GLU A 87 -4.85 13.10 -22.78
CA GLU A 87 -5.63 12.88 -21.56
C GLU A 87 -5.86 11.39 -21.26
N LEU A 88 -5.53 10.51 -22.22
CA LEU A 88 -5.70 9.05 -22.14
C LEU A 88 -7.13 8.67 -21.76
N ARG A 89 -8.11 9.26 -22.45
CA ARG A 89 -9.52 9.18 -22.03
C ARG A 89 -10.06 7.77 -22.14
N SER A 90 -9.74 7.04 -23.20
CA SER A 90 -10.23 5.67 -23.39
C SER A 90 -9.61 4.72 -22.35
N LEU A 91 -8.31 4.86 -22.08
CA LEU A 91 -7.63 4.08 -21.07
C LEU A 91 -8.17 4.36 -19.66
N ARG A 92 -8.48 5.63 -19.37
CA ARG A 92 -9.14 6.01 -18.11
C ARG A 92 -10.52 5.38 -17.99
N GLU A 93 -11.33 5.47 -19.04
CA GLU A 93 -12.66 4.84 -19.08
C GLU A 93 -12.58 3.32 -18.91
N ALA A 94 -11.55 2.67 -19.47
CA ALA A 94 -11.33 1.24 -19.32
C ALA A 94 -10.99 0.85 -17.87
N TYR A 95 -10.11 1.60 -17.19
CA TYR A 95 -9.84 1.39 -15.77
C TYR A 95 -11.05 1.71 -14.89
N ASP A 96 -11.80 2.77 -15.18
CA ASP A 96 -13.04 3.09 -14.47
C ASP A 96 -14.05 1.93 -14.61
N ALA A 97 -14.21 1.37 -15.82
CA ALA A 97 -15.07 0.22 -16.07
C ALA A 97 -14.61 -1.05 -15.30
N LEU A 98 -13.31 -1.32 -15.24
CA LEU A 98 -12.77 -2.40 -14.41
C LEU A 98 -13.09 -2.17 -12.92
N GLY A 99 -12.86 -0.95 -12.42
CA GLY A 99 -13.12 -0.57 -11.03
C GLY A 99 -14.61 -0.62 -10.64
N ASP A 100 -15.50 -0.35 -11.60
CA ASP A 100 -16.96 -0.39 -11.41
C ASP A 100 -17.54 -1.81 -11.52
N SER A 101 -16.77 -2.79 -12.00
CA SER A 101 -17.20 -4.18 -12.12
C SER A 101 -17.46 -4.82 -10.73
N PRO A 102 -18.67 -5.31 -10.44
CA PRO A 102 -18.96 -5.96 -9.17
C PRO A 102 -18.09 -7.18 -8.90
N ALA A 103 -17.75 -7.96 -9.94
CA ALA A 103 -16.91 -9.14 -9.82
C ALA A 103 -15.46 -8.78 -9.44
N PHE A 104 -14.93 -7.70 -10.03
CA PHE A 104 -13.62 -7.16 -9.65
C PHE A 104 -13.64 -6.56 -8.23
N GLN A 105 -14.70 -5.83 -7.88
CA GLN A 105 -14.87 -5.29 -6.52
C GLN A 105 -14.92 -6.41 -5.48
N GLU A 106 -15.61 -7.52 -5.76
CA GLU A 106 -15.64 -8.67 -4.86
C GLU A 106 -14.27 -9.32 -4.71
N LEU A 107 -13.55 -9.54 -5.82
CA LEU A 107 -12.20 -10.08 -5.80
C LEU A 107 -11.24 -9.18 -5.00
N SER A 108 -11.20 -7.87 -5.32
CA SER A 108 -10.32 -6.89 -4.68
C SER A 108 -10.61 -6.68 -3.19
N ALA A 109 -11.85 -6.92 -2.75
CA ALA A 109 -12.22 -6.83 -1.33
C ALA A 109 -11.75 -8.06 -0.51
N LYS A 110 -11.53 -9.20 -1.17
CA LYS A 110 -11.23 -10.49 -0.50
C LYS A 110 -9.80 -10.96 -0.68
N VAL A 111 -9.17 -10.63 -1.81
CA VAL A 111 -7.89 -11.18 -2.23
C VAL A 111 -6.90 -10.01 -2.44
N PRO A 112 -5.72 -10.03 -1.81
CA PRO A 112 -4.65 -9.11 -2.14
C PRO A 112 -4.26 -9.20 -3.62
N LEU A 113 -4.27 -8.05 -4.30
CA LEU A 113 -3.99 -7.93 -5.73
C LEU A 113 -2.59 -7.38 -5.96
N TYR A 114 -1.90 -7.97 -6.92
CA TYR A 114 -0.66 -7.47 -7.49
C TYR A 114 -0.86 -7.35 -8.99
N ALA A 115 -0.26 -6.33 -9.62
CA ALA A 115 -0.38 -6.12 -11.05
C ALA A 115 0.94 -5.72 -11.67
N THR A 116 1.19 -6.24 -12.87
CA THR A 116 2.05 -5.64 -13.87
C THR A 116 1.19 -5.25 -15.07
N TRP A 117 1.72 -4.37 -15.91
CA TRP A 117 1.15 -3.94 -17.18
C TRP A 117 1.72 -4.69 -18.38
N ASP A 118 0.97 -4.63 -19.49
CA ASP A 118 1.44 -4.87 -20.87
C ASP A 118 1.08 -3.67 -21.76
N ASP A 119 1.26 -3.77 -23.07
CA ASP A 119 1.03 -2.69 -24.05
C ASP A 119 -0.39 -2.09 -24.02
N HIS A 120 -1.43 -2.89 -23.77
CA HIS A 120 -2.79 -2.37 -23.64
C HIS A 120 -3.04 -1.54 -22.37
N ASP A 121 -2.35 -1.85 -21.26
CA ASP A 121 -2.32 -0.99 -20.07
C ASP A 121 -1.47 0.28 -20.31
N TYR A 122 -0.51 0.18 -21.22
CA TYR A 122 0.36 1.29 -21.64
C TYR A 122 -0.38 2.32 -22.50
N GLY A 123 -1.50 1.93 -23.11
CA GLY A 123 -2.41 2.77 -23.87
C GLY A 123 -2.36 2.58 -25.39
N LEU A 124 -1.43 1.78 -25.92
CA LEU A 124 -1.32 1.50 -27.34
C LEU A 124 -0.76 0.11 -27.59
N ASN A 125 -1.38 -0.60 -28.52
CA ASN A 125 -0.90 -1.90 -28.98
C ASN A 125 0.51 -1.80 -29.58
N ASP A 126 1.38 -2.74 -29.21
CA ASP A 126 2.79 -2.85 -29.58
C ASP A 126 3.64 -1.59 -29.28
N ALA A 127 3.19 -0.71 -28.38
CA ALA A 127 3.92 0.50 -28.04
C ALA A 127 4.98 0.27 -26.95
N GLY A 128 6.06 1.03 -27.04
CA GLY A 128 7.15 1.03 -26.07
C GLY A 128 7.66 2.43 -25.78
N GLU A 129 8.98 2.58 -25.67
CA GLU A 129 9.62 3.84 -25.28
C GLU A 129 9.21 5.04 -26.15
N GLU A 130 8.86 4.82 -27.41
CA GLU A 130 8.43 5.85 -28.34
C GLU A 130 7.06 6.45 -28.03
N PHE A 131 6.24 5.82 -27.18
CA PHE A 131 4.92 6.37 -26.85
C PHE A 131 5.05 7.69 -26.10
N ARG A 132 4.55 8.75 -26.71
CA ARG A 132 4.69 10.13 -26.21
C ARG A 132 4.00 10.37 -24.87
N HIS A 133 2.98 9.57 -24.53
CA HIS A 133 2.20 9.72 -23.31
C HIS A 133 2.51 8.68 -22.23
N LYS A 134 3.57 7.88 -22.38
CA LYS A 134 3.97 6.82 -21.44
C LYS A 134 3.96 7.22 -19.96
N ALA A 135 4.45 8.42 -19.64
CA ALA A 135 4.49 8.91 -18.26
C ALA A 135 3.09 9.24 -17.70
N ALA A 136 2.12 9.56 -18.56
CA ALA A 136 0.73 9.72 -18.16
C ALA A 136 0.06 8.34 -17.98
N SER A 137 0.35 7.37 -18.84
CA SER A 137 -0.14 5.99 -18.72
C SER A 137 0.36 5.32 -17.44
N GLU A 138 1.66 5.43 -17.16
CA GLU A 138 2.29 4.91 -15.93
C GLU A 138 1.59 5.46 -14.68
N ARG A 139 1.37 6.78 -14.63
CA ARG A 139 0.66 7.40 -13.50
C ARG A 139 -0.78 6.90 -13.37
N LEU A 140 -1.45 6.63 -14.49
CA LEU A 140 -2.81 6.10 -14.47
C LEU A 140 -2.82 4.69 -13.89
N PHE A 141 -1.93 3.82 -14.36
CA PHE A 141 -1.71 2.47 -13.83
C PHE A 141 -1.42 2.50 -12.33
N GLU A 142 -0.42 3.27 -11.90
CA GLU A 142 -0.04 3.41 -10.49
C GLU A 142 -1.22 3.91 -9.64
N THR A 143 -1.99 4.88 -10.15
CA THR A 143 -3.14 5.43 -9.44
C THR A 143 -4.24 4.40 -9.24
N PHE A 144 -4.58 3.65 -10.29
CA PHE A 144 -5.62 2.62 -10.22
C PHE A 144 -5.22 1.49 -9.25
N TRP A 145 -3.99 0.99 -9.37
CA TRP A 145 -3.46 -0.08 -8.52
C TRP A 145 -2.97 0.39 -7.16
N LYS A 146 -3.06 1.70 -6.86
CA LYS A 146 -2.65 2.32 -5.59
C LYS A 146 -1.18 2.03 -5.24
N ILE A 147 -0.32 2.03 -6.26
CA ILE A 147 1.12 1.81 -6.10
C ILE A 147 1.73 3.07 -5.44
N PRO A 148 2.47 2.94 -4.33
CA PRO A 148 3.09 4.09 -3.68
C PRO A 148 4.19 4.73 -4.54
N PRO A 149 4.37 6.06 -4.46
CA PRO A 149 5.49 6.71 -5.12
C PRO A 149 6.84 6.12 -4.67
N GLY A 150 7.69 5.77 -5.63
CA GLY A 150 9.02 5.21 -5.36
C GLY A 150 9.04 3.72 -5.03
N ASP A 151 7.94 3.00 -5.28
CA ASP A 151 7.94 1.54 -5.28
C ASP A 151 8.92 1.01 -6.36
N PRO A 152 9.82 0.06 -6.04
CA PRO A 152 10.79 -0.45 -7.01
C PRO A 152 10.17 -1.33 -8.11
N SER A 153 8.89 -1.71 -8.00
CA SER A 153 8.19 -2.51 -9.02
C SER A 153 7.79 -1.72 -10.27
N VAL A 154 7.91 -0.38 -10.24
CA VAL A 154 7.60 0.54 -11.35
C VAL A 154 8.83 1.25 -11.91
N ALA A 155 10.05 0.76 -11.62
CA ALA A 155 11.32 1.40 -12.01
C ALA A 155 12.02 0.78 -13.23
#